data_AF-A0A368GR36-F1
#
_entry.id   AF-A0A368GR36-F1
#
_cell.length_a   1.000
_cell.length_b   1.000
_cell.length_c   1.000
_cell.angle_alpha   90.00
_cell.angle_beta   90.00
_cell.angle_gamma   90.00
#
_symmetry.space_group_name_H-M   'P 1'
#
loop_
_entity.id
_entity.type
_entity.pdbx_description
1 polymer ?
#
loop_
_entity_poly.entity_id
_entity_poly.type
_entity_poly.pdbx_seq_one_letter_code
_entity_poly.pdbx_strand_id
1 'polypeptide(L)'
;MSQKPLTYKQKSGIAFIEQDDPPFIKEMKKKMGYKEPPKLEDKFQDEEGPADIDDPQSELLRMKEEDRPQVVVLDPETDLSREEMNKELAAKQKEDDERKIAEGKITFKKPVKRPTETDEKEKETIKEKKKRGEEVKQPESRLLSFGDDEEEEDD
;
A
#
# COMPACT_ATOMS: atom_id res chain seq x y z
N MET A 1 29.11 -25.64 45.52
CA MET A 1 27.91 -26.31 46.07
C MET A 1 26.99 -26.66 44.92
N SER A 2 26.98 -27.92 44.46
CA SER A 2 26.11 -28.34 43.35
C SER A 2 24.69 -28.56 43.89
N GLN A 3 23.71 -27.83 43.39
CA GLN A 3 22.32 -27.99 43.83
C GLN A 3 21.71 -29.26 43.23
N LYS A 4 21.00 -30.04 44.06
CA LYS A 4 20.27 -31.22 43.63
C LYS A 4 19.15 -30.83 42.66
N PRO A 5 18.90 -31.60 41.59
CA PRO A 5 17.85 -31.28 40.63
C PRO A 5 16.46 -31.31 41.31
N LEU A 6 15.63 -30.32 41.00
CA LEU A 6 14.27 -30.20 41.55
C LEU A 6 13.39 -31.38 41.12
N THR A 7 12.52 -31.82 42.03
CA THR A 7 11.53 -32.88 41.78
C THR A 7 10.31 -32.35 41.02
N TYR A 8 9.54 -33.23 40.38
CA TYR A 8 8.36 -32.86 39.57
C TYR A 8 7.36 -31.95 40.32
N LYS A 9 7.04 -32.27 41.58
CA LYS A 9 6.14 -31.48 42.43
C LYS A 9 6.70 -30.10 42.79
N GLN A 10 8.03 -29.96 42.81
CA GLN A 10 8.67 -28.66 43.05
C GLN A 10 8.68 -27.81 41.77
N LYS A 11 8.75 -28.44 40.60
CA LYS A 11 8.69 -27.75 39.31
C LYS A 11 7.30 -27.19 39.01
N SER A 12 6.24 -27.89 39.42
CA SER A 12 4.85 -27.48 39.17
C SER A 12 4.41 -26.20 39.91
N GLY A 13 5.18 -25.72 40.88
CA GLY A 13 4.90 -24.48 41.62
C GLY A 13 5.70 -23.27 41.12
N ILE A 14 6.48 -23.41 40.04
CA ILE A 14 7.35 -22.33 39.54
C ILE A 14 6.64 -21.64 38.38
N ALA A 15 6.34 -20.35 38.54
CA ALA A 15 5.86 -19.50 37.46
C ALA A 15 7.03 -18.70 36.86
N PHE A 16 7.03 -18.54 35.54
CA PHE A 16 7.96 -17.64 34.86
C PHE A 16 7.50 -16.19 35.07
N ILE A 17 8.41 -15.35 35.56
CA ILE A 17 8.20 -13.90 35.66
C ILE A 17 9.22 -13.29 34.70
N GLU A 18 8.72 -12.65 33.65
CA GLU A 18 9.56 -11.89 32.74
C GLU A 18 10.03 -10.63 33.48
N GLN A 19 11.28 -10.64 33.93
CA GLN A 19 11.92 -9.48 34.53
C GLN A 19 12.76 -8.78 33.47
N ASP A 20 12.65 -7.45 33.40
CA ASP A 20 13.52 -6.64 32.57
C ASP A 20 15.00 -6.87 32.91
N ASP A 21 15.85 -6.74 31.89
CA ASP A 21 17.29 -6.81 32.09
C ASP A 21 17.76 -5.77 33.13
N PRO A 22 18.67 -6.15 34.06
CA PRO A 22 19.28 -5.22 34.98
C PRO A 22 20.11 -4.16 34.24
N PRO A 23 20.34 -2.98 34.85
CA PRO A 23 20.92 -1.82 34.17
C PRO A 23 22.30 -2.10 33.57
N PHE A 24 23.13 -2.93 34.21
CA PHE A 24 24.46 -3.27 33.68
C PHE A 24 24.38 -4.07 32.37
N ILE A 25 23.41 -4.98 32.23
CA ILE A 25 23.22 -5.77 31.00
C ILE A 25 22.68 -4.87 29.89
N LYS A 26 21.78 -3.94 30.20
CA LYS A 26 21.29 -2.93 29.25
C LYS A 26 22.43 -2.07 28.70
N GLU A 27 23.33 -1.58 29.56
CA GLU A 27 24.51 -0.84 29.14
C GLU A 27 25.48 -1.66 28.29
N MET A 28 25.71 -2.93 28.67
CA MET A 28 26.56 -3.83 27.91
C MET A 28 25.98 -4.13 26.53
N LYS A 29 24.69 -4.45 26.44
CA LYS A 29 23.95 -4.66 25.19
C LYS A 29 24.04 -3.41 24.29
N LYS A 30 23.88 -2.21 24.87
CA LYS A 30 24.03 -0.94 24.15
C LYS A 30 25.44 -0.73 23.61
N LYS A 31 26.48 -1.00 24.41
CA LYS A 31 27.90 -0.92 24.00
C LYS A 31 28.24 -1.91 22.88
N MET A 32 27.61 -3.08 22.89
CA MET A 32 27.77 -4.12 21.88
C MET A 32 26.89 -3.91 20.63
N GLY A 33 26.13 -2.81 20.56
CA GLY A 33 25.27 -2.48 19.42
C GLY A 33 24.03 -3.37 19.28
N TYR A 34 23.60 -4.02 20.35
CA TYR A 34 22.38 -4.83 20.36
C TYR A 34 21.15 -3.94 20.14
N LYS A 35 20.37 -4.25 19.10
CA LYS A 35 19.05 -3.68 18.85
C LYS A 35 18.02 -4.74 19.18
N GLU A 36 17.07 -4.42 20.05
CA GLU A 36 15.96 -5.34 20.34
C GLU A 36 15.19 -5.64 19.05
N PRO A 37 14.84 -6.91 18.80
CA PRO A 37 13.99 -7.24 17.66
C PRO A 37 12.63 -6.56 17.80
N PRO A 38 11.93 -6.29 16.68
CA PRO A 38 10.59 -5.71 16.72
C PRO A 38 9.69 -6.55 17.61
N LYS A 39 9.10 -5.90 18.63
CA LYS A 39 8.20 -6.55 19.57
C LYS A 39 6.82 -6.71 18.93
N LEU A 40 5.99 -7.59 19.51
CA LEU A 40 4.62 -7.77 19.02
C LEU A 40 3.81 -6.47 19.11
N GLU A 41 4.04 -5.68 20.16
CA GLU A 41 3.44 -4.35 20.38
C GLU A 41 3.78 -3.34 19.28
N ASP A 42 4.97 -3.42 18.68
CA ASP A 42 5.37 -2.56 17.55
C ASP A 42 4.55 -2.81 16.28
N LYS A 43 3.75 -3.89 16.25
CA LYS A 43 2.80 -4.16 15.16
C LYS A 43 1.42 -3.53 15.39
N PHE A 44 1.15 -3.08 16.61
CA PHE A 44 -0.13 -2.46 16.99
C PHE A 44 -0.03 -0.93 17.02
N GLN A 45 1.19 -0.39 17.08
CA GLN A 45 1.47 1.03 16.95
C GLN A 45 1.88 1.28 15.49
N ASP A 46 1.33 2.34 14.89
CA ASP A 46 1.69 2.85 13.55
C ASP A 46 1.00 2.25 12.31
N GLU A 47 -0.30 1.97 12.42
CA GLU A 47 -1.18 2.35 11.30
C GLU A 47 -2.43 2.97 11.91
N GLU A 48 -2.51 4.31 11.91
CA GLU A 48 -3.82 4.95 11.83
C GLU A 48 -4.46 4.35 10.58
N GLY A 49 -5.28 3.33 10.77
CA GLY A 49 -6.11 2.78 9.69
C GLY A 49 -6.82 3.95 9.01
N PRO A 50 -7.09 3.85 7.69
CA PRO A 50 -7.57 4.97 6.90
C PRO A 50 -8.65 5.73 7.68
N ALA A 51 -8.45 7.04 7.87
CA ALA A 51 -9.35 7.91 8.65
C ALA A 51 -10.80 7.89 8.13
N ASP A 52 -11.01 7.30 6.95
CA ASP A 52 -12.29 7.09 6.30
C ASP A 52 -13.04 5.83 6.78
N ILE A 53 -12.56 5.08 7.78
CA ILE A 53 -13.29 3.87 8.27
C ILE A 53 -14.61 4.22 8.96
N ASP A 54 -14.75 5.42 9.53
CA ASP A 54 -15.91 5.84 10.32
C ASP A 54 -16.87 6.77 9.56
N ASP A 55 -16.64 6.99 8.25
CA ASP A 55 -17.62 7.70 7.41
C ASP A 55 -18.69 6.70 6.93
N PRO A 56 -19.96 6.83 7.35
CA PRO A 56 -21.01 5.92 6.90
C PRO A 56 -21.19 5.94 5.37
N GLN A 57 -20.79 7.02 4.67
CA GLN A 57 -20.78 7.01 3.21
C GLN A 57 -19.71 6.06 2.64
N SER A 58 -18.48 6.11 3.15
CA SER A 58 -17.38 5.28 2.66
C SER A 58 -17.63 3.78 2.94
N GLU A 59 -18.27 3.46 4.07
CA GLU A 59 -18.68 2.09 4.38
C GLU A 59 -19.70 1.55 3.37
N LEU A 60 -20.70 2.35 3.01
CA LEU A 60 -21.70 1.98 1.98
C LEU A 60 -21.08 1.80 0.58
N LEU A 61 -20.05 2.59 0.26
CA LEU A 61 -19.27 2.50 -0.99
C LEU A 61 -18.34 1.28 -1.02
N ARG A 62 -17.91 0.78 0.15
CA ARG A 62 -17.07 -0.40 0.29
C ARG A 62 -17.86 -1.71 0.27
N MET A 63 -19.12 -1.68 0.71
CA MET A 63 -20.02 -2.82 0.62
C MET A 63 -20.28 -3.22 -0.83
N LYS A 64 -20.38 -4.53 -1.08
CA LYS A 64 -20.75 -5.05 -2.40
C LYS A 64 -22.15 -4.56 -2.77
N GLU A 65 -22.41 -4.30 -4.05
CA GLU A 65 -23.68 -3.73 -4.48
C GLU A 65 -24.92 -4.55 -4.08
N GLU A 66 -24.73 -5.87 -3.95
CA GLU A 66 -25.72 -6.88 -3.56
C GLU A 66 -26.05 -6.85 -2.06
N ASP A 67 -25.09 -6.42 -1.24
CA ASP A 67 -25.21 -6.38 0.23
C ASP A 67 -25.73 -5.03 0.74
N ARG A 68 -25.87 -4.03 -0.15
CA ARG A 68 -26.43 -2.72 0.18
C ARG A 68 -27.94 -2.82 0.44
N PRO A 69 -28.48 -2.02 1.37
CA PRO A 69 -29.92 -2.03 1.67
C PRO A 69 -30.76 -1.67 0.45
N GLN A 70 -31.92 -2.32 0.32
CA GLN A 70 -32.87 -2.05 -0.75
C GLN A 70 -33.52 -0.67 -0.56
N VAL A 71 -33.43 0.18 -1.59
CA VAL A 71 -34.14 1.46 -1.63
C VAL A 71 -35.59 1.23 -2.04
N VAL A 72 -36.53 1.75 -1.25
CA VAL A 72 -37.98 1.72 -1.52
C VAL A 72 -38.47 3.14 -1.66
N VAL A 73 -39.12 3.44 -2.80
CA VAL A 73 -39.73 4.75 -3.09
C VAL A 73 -41.18 4.69 -2.61
N LEU A 74 -41.55 5.55 -1.67
CA LEU A 74 -42.92 5.66 -1.17
C LEU A 74 -43.66 6.77 -1.92
N ASP A 75 -43.01 7.92 -2.09
CA ASP A 75 -43.57 9.10 -2.75
C ASP A 75 -42.70 9.53 -3.94
N PRO A 76 -43.19 9.45 -5.19
CA PRO A 76 -42.38 9.70 -6.39
C PRO A 76 -42.01 11.17 -6.63
N GLU A 77 -42.62 12.11 -5.90
CA GLU A 77 -42.32 13.54 -6.01
C GLU A 77 -41.18 13.97 -5.06
N THR A 78 -40.94 13.23 -3.98
CA THR A 78 -39.97 13.58 -2.93
C THR A 78 -38.83 12.59 -2.81
N ASP A 79 -39.08 11.31 -3.09
CA ASP A 79 -38.10 10.25 -2.95
C ASP A 79 -37.34 10.04 -4.26
N LEU A 80 -36.02 9.90 -4.16
CA LEU A 80 -35.17 9.59 -5.30
C LEU A 80 -35.17 8.08 -5.57
N SER A 81 -35.29 7.72 -6.85
CA SER A 81 -35.07 6.34 -7.27
C SER A 81 -33.58 5.95 -7.15
N ARG A 82 -33.31 4.64 -7.10
CA ARG A 82 -31.94 4.11 -7.06
C ARG A 82 -31.06 4.65 -8.19
N GLU A 83 -31.63 4.81 -9.39
CA GLU A 83 -30.90 5.28 -10.57
C GLU A 83 -30.54 6.76 -10.47
N GLU A 84 -31.46 7.60 -10.00
CA GLU A 84 -31.23 9.04 -9.83
C GLU A 84 -30.22 9.31 -8.73
N MET A 85 -30.32 8.59 -7.60
CA MET A 85 -29.36 8.67 -6.49
C MET A 85 -27.94 8.30 -6.94
N ASN A 86 -27.79 7.20 -7.70
CA ASN A 86 -26.49 6.80 -8.24
C ASN A 86 -25.92 7.83 -9.22
N LYS A 87 -26.78 8.45 -10.03
CA LYS A 87 -26.37 9.48 -11.00
C LYS A 87 -25.87 10.74 -10.30
N GLU A 88 -26.52 11.17 -9.23
CA GLU A 88 -26.11 12.31 -8.42
C GLU A 88 -24.79 12.03 -7.68
N LEU A 89 -24.64 10.85 -7.07
CA LEU A 89 -23.39 10.43 -6.44
C LEU A 89 -22.21 10.41 -7.43
N ALA A 90 -22.42 9.86 -8.63
CA ALA A 90 -21.39 9.84 -9.67
C ALA A 90 -21.01 11.24 -10.15
N ALA A 91 -21.96 12.19 -10.18
CA ALA A 91 -21.68 13.59 -10.50
C ALA A 91 -20.84 14.25 -9.40
N LYS A 92 -21.23 14.08 -8.14
CA LYS A 92 -20.51 14.62 -6.99
C LYS A 92 -19.07 14.09 -6.89
N GLN A 93 -18.87 12.80 -7.13
CA GLN A 93 -17.52 12.21 -7.16
C GLN A 93 -16.63 12.84 -8.25
N LYS A 94 -17.17 13.07 -9.45
CA LYS A 94 -16.43 13.74 -10.53
C LYS A 94 -16.05 15.17 -10.16
N GLU A 95 -16.96 15.92 -9.55
CA GLU A 95 -16.68 17.28 -9.08
C GLU A 95 -15.59 17.28 -8.00
N ASP A 96 -15.64 16.34 -7.05
CA ASP A 96 -14.63 16.21 -6.00
C ASP A 96 -13.26 15.82 -6.59
N ASP A 97 -13.23 14.94 -7.58
CA ASP A 97 -12.01 14.55 -8.28
C ASP A 97 -11.43 15.73 -9.09
N GLU A 98 -12.27 16.47 -9.82
CA GLU A 98 -11.87 17.70 -10.52
C GLU A 98 -11.31 18.75 -9.56
N ARG A 99 -11.92 18.94 -8.38
CA ARG A 99 -11.40 19.81 -7.32
C ARG A 99 -10.04 19.34 -6.82
N LYS A 100 -9.85 18.04 -6.55
CA LYS A 100 -8.57 17.48 -6.10
C LYS A 100 -7.47 17.63 -7.17
N ILE A 101 -7.83 17.51 -8.44
CA ILE A 101 -6.93 17.75 -9.58
C ILE A 101 -6.56 19.24 -9.66
N ALA A 102 -7.53 20.15 -9.54
CA ALA A 102 -7.30 21.60 -9.58
C ALA A 102 -6.46 22.10 -8.38
N GLU A 103 -6.66 21.53 -7.19
CA GLU A 103 -5.86 21.80 -5.99
C GLU A 103 -4.43 21.23 -6.08
N GLY A 104 -4.11 20.46 -7.14
CA GLY A 104 -2.77 19.90 -7.34
C GLY A 104 -2.38 18.81 -6.34
N LYS A 105 -3.36 18.23 -5.63
CA LYS A 105 -3.13 17.10 -4.72
C LYS A 105 -2.74 15.82 -5.48
N ILE A 106 -3.23 15.67 -6.70
CA ILE A 106 -2.90 14.56 -7.59
C ILE A 106 -1.91 15.09 -8.64
N THR A 107 -0.62 14.82 -8.46
CA THR A 107 0.41 15.14 -9.47
C THR A 107 1.02 13.87 -10.05
N PHE A 108 0.99 13.74 -11.39
CA PHE A 108 1.70 12.67 -12.08
C PHE A 108 3.18 13.05 -12.21
N LYS A 109 4.03 12.51 -11.32
CA LYS A 109 5.48 12.61 -11.50
C LYS A 109 5.93 11.57 -12.53
N LYS A 110 6.59 12.06 -13.59
CA LYS A 110 7.28 11.19 -14.54
C LYS A 110 8.27 10.29 -13.78
N PRO A 111 8.29 8.97 -14.04
CA PRO A 111 9.22 8.08 -13.36
C PRO A 111 10.66 8.54 -13.64
N VAL A 112 11.43 8.77 -12.57
CA VAL A 112 12.86 9.06 -12.67
C VAL A 112 13.54 7.76 -13.08
N LYS A 113 14.12 7.73 -14.29
CA LYS A 113 14.98 6.62 -14.71
C LYS A 113 16.11 6.52 -13.69
N ARG A 114 16.29 5.33 -13.08
CA ARG A 114 17.41 5.08 -12.16
C ARG A 114 18.72 5.36 -12.92
N PRO A 115 19.66 6.13 -12.36
CA PRO A 115 20.96 6.27 -12.99
C PRO A 115 21.66 4.91 -12.97
N THR A 116 21.94 4.37 -14.16
CA THR A 116 22.94 3.32 -14.34
C THR A 116 24.31 3.98 -14.21
N GLU A 117 25.26 3.32 -13.52
CA GLU A 117 26.61 3.81 -13.16
C GLU A 117 27.52 4.24 -14.34
N THR A 118 26.99 4.28 -15.56
CA THR A 118 27.72 4.65 -16.79
C THR A 118 27.54 6.11 -17.23
N ASP A 119 26.63 6.87 -16.62
CA ASP A 119 26.27 8.24 -17.07
C ASP A 119 26.87 9.39 -16.21
N GLU A 120 27.95 9.12 -15.47
CA GLU A 120 28.67 10.19 -14.73
C GLU A 120 29.69 10.96 -15.59
N LYS A 121 29.92 10.54 -16.85
CA LYS A 121 30.93 11.17 -17.73
C LYS A 121 30.37 12.08 -18.83
N GLU A 122 29.06 12.17 -19.04
CA GLU A 122 28.47 12.97 -20.13
C GLU A 122 27.70 14.23 -19.65
N LYS A 123 27.87 14.67 -18.39
CA LYS A 123 27.19 15.87 -17.89
C LYS A 123 27.85 17.21 -18.22
N GLU A 124 28.99 17.24 -18.92
CA GLU A 124 29.69 18.50 -19.20
C GLU A 124 29.49 19.10 -20.61
N THR A 125 28.82 18.43 -21.56
CA THR A 125 28.85 18.90 -22.98
C THR A 125 27.50 19.01 -23.71
N ILE A 126 26.37 19.13 -23.02
CA ILE A 126 25.06 19.33 -23.69
C ILE A 126 24.32 20.55 -23.12
N LYS A 127 25.01 21.70 -23.09
CA LYS A 127 24.39 23.03 -23.07
C LYS A 127 24.57 23.72 -24.42
N GLU A 128 24.21 23.06 -25.52
CA GLU A 128 23.95 23.74 -26.79
C GLU A 128 23.34 22.76 -27.78
N LYS A 129 22.05 22.93 -28.08
CA LYS A 129 21.39 22.75 -29.40
C LYS A 129 19.87 22.69 -29.22
N LYS A 130 19.28 23.88 -29.18
CA LYS A 130 17.92 24.09 -29.69
C LYS A 130 17.95 23.90 -31.21
N LYS A 131 17.10 23.00 -31.72
CA LYS A 131 16.33 23.01 -32.99
C LYS A 131 16.46 21.73 -33.83
N ARG A 132 15.26 21.26 -34.23
CA ARG A 132 14.89 20.38 -35.36
C ARG A 132 15.03 18.88 -35.16
N GLY A 133 13.96 18.17 -35.53
CA GLY A 133 13.93 16.72 -35.69
C GLY A 133 12.58 16.11 -35.31
N GLU A 134 11.58 16.28 -36.17
CA GLU A 134 10.41 15.40 -36.21
C GLU A 134 10.89 14.02 -36.64
N GLU A 135 10.93 13.05 -35.73
CA GLU A 135 11.18 11.64 -36.06
C GLU A 135 10.04 10.80 -35.50
N VAL A 136 9.15 10.42 -36.41
CA VAL A 136 8.07 9.45 -36.21
C VAL A 136 8.70 8.10 -35.91
N LYS A 137 8.69 7.69 -34.64
CA LYS A 137 9.08 6.34 -34.23
C LYS A 137 8.00 5.35 -34.71
N GLN A 138 8.38 4.45 -35.61
CA GLN A 138 7.54 3.33 -36.02
C GLN A 138 7.22 2.44 -34.81
N PRO A 139 5.99 1.92 -34.69
CA PRO A 139 5.65 1.00 -33.61
C PRO A 139 6.31 -0.35 -33.86
N GLU A 140 7.12 -0.82 -32.91
CA GLU A 140 7.71 -2.15 -32.97
C GLU A 140 6.60 -3.20 -32.89
N SER A 141 6.37 -3.93 -33.98
CA SER A 141 5.36 -4.99 -34.12
C SER A 141 5.71 -6.29 -33.38
N ARG A 142 6.54 -6.22 -32.34
CA ARG A 142 7.04 -7.36 -31.55
C ARG A 142 6.76 -7.23 -30.05
N LEU A 143 5.75 -6.45 -29.67
CA LEU A 143 5.35 -6.28 -28.27
C LEU A 143 4.37 -7.34 -27.77
N LEU A 144 3.97 -8.31 -28.62
CA LEU A 144 3.20 -9.48 -28.25
C LEU A 144 3.63 -10.69 -29.11
N SER A 145 4.58 -11.49 -28.63
CA SER A 145 4.76 -12.88 -29.07
C SER A 145 4.75 -13.79 -27.84
N PHE A 146 3.56 -14.10 -27.34
CA PHE A 146 3.38 -15.18 -26.38
C PHE A 146 3.09 -16.46 -27.17
N GLY A 147 3.94 -17.47 -27.00
CA GLY A 147 3.64 -18.86 -27.38
C GLY A 147 3.81 -19.19 -28.86
N ASP A 148 5.06 -19.18 -29.34
CA ASP A 148 5.52 -20.16 -30.33
C ASP A 148 5.84 -21.44 -29.52
N ASP A 149 4.80 -22.21 -29.18
CA ASP A 149 4.93 -23.50 -28.49
C ASP A 149 3.85 -24.45 -29.05
N GLU A 150 4.35 -25.35 -29.89
CA GLU A 150 3.85 -26.65 -30.33
C GLU A 150 2.43 -27.08 -29.89
N GLU A 151 1.49 -27.15 -30.85
CA GLU A 151 0.54 -28.26 -30.90
C GLU A 151 0.59 -28.91 -32.29
N GLU A 152 1.08 -30.15 -32.26
CA GLU A 152 1.17 -31.16 -33.31
C GLU A 152 -0.26 -31.48 -33.82
N GLU A 153 -0.53 -31.20 -35.09
CA GLU A 153 -1.81 -31.54 -35.75
C GLU A 153 -1.75 -33.00 -36.22
N ASP A 154 -2.29 -33.90 -35.40
CA ASP A 154 -2.67 -35.27 -35.77
C ASP A 154 -4.09 -35.24 -36.38
N ASP A 155 -4.20 -35.25 -37.73
CA ASP A 155 -5.24 -35.94 -38.54
C ASP A 155 -4.81 -36.03 -40.03
#